data_AF-A0A2K3K0L8-F1
#
_entry.id   AF-A0A2K3K0L8-F1
#
_cell.length_a   1.000
_cell.length_b   1.000
_cell.length_c   1.000
_cell.angle_alpha   90.00
_cell.angle_beta   90.00
_cell.angle_gamma   90.00
#
_symmetry.space_group_name_H-M   'P 1'
#
loop_
_entity.id
_entity.type
_entity.pdbx_description
1 polymer ?
#
loop_
_entity_poly.entity_id
_entity_poly.type
_entity_poly.pdbx_seq_one_letter_code
_entity_poly.pdbx_strand_id
1 'polypeptide(L)'
;MATISSSSSSSSSSEHIKLHNSNISSIKAYAESNGASTIPSNYHSLKEQHDDTNHDDELAASIPIIDFSLLTSDDPQIHSKVVHQLAEACAQWGFFM
;
A
#
# COMPACT_ATOMS: atom_id res chain seq x y z
N MET A 1 34.64 33.70 47.32
CA MET A 1 34.63 32.92 46.06
C MET A 1 33.37 32.08 46.02
N ALA A 2 32.45 32.38 45.10
CA ALA A 2 31.43 31.46 44.61
C ALA A 2 30.88 32.05 43.30
N THR A 3 31.29 31.48 42.17
CA THR A 3 30.88 31.90 40.83
C THR A 3 29.62 31.11 40.47
N ILE A 4 28.54 31.80 40.09
CA ILE A 4 27.30 31.16 39.63
C ILE A 4 27.42 30.96 38.12
N SER A 5 27.76 29.74 37.70
CA SER A 5 27.77 29.36 36.29
C SER A 5 26.32 29.21 35.81
N SER A 6 25.90 30.09 34.90
CA SER A 6 24.63 29.96 34.19
C SER A 6 24.85 29.06 32.97
N SER A 7 24.43 27.81 33.05
CA SER A 7 24.42 26.88 31.92
C SER A 7 23.23 27.19 31.02
N SER A 8 23.48 27.87 29.90
CA SER A 8 22.52 27.98 28.80
C SER A 8 22.36 26.62 28.13
N SER A 9 21.22 25.98 28.36
CA SER A 9 20.79 24.78 27.67
C SER A 9 20.61 25.09 26.19
N SER A 10 21.53 24.63 25.35
CA SER A 10 21.33 24.61 23.90
C SER A 10 20.22 23.60 23.60
N SER A 11 19.00 24.10 23.41
CA SER A 11 17.90 23.30 22.87
C SER A 11 18.31 22.85 21.47
N SER A 12 18.70 21.58 21.36
CA SER A 12 18.91 20.89 20.10
C SER A 12 17.60 20.96 19.32
N SER A 13 17.52 21.94 18.41
CA SER A 13 16.38 22.08 17.52
C SER A 13 16.45 20.90 16.57
N SER A 14 15.40 20.08 16.59
CA SER A 14 15.18 19.01 15.62
C SER A 14 15.30 19.55 14.21
N GLU A 15 16.46 19.41 13.59
CA GLU A 15 16.61 19.47 12.14
C GLU A 15 15.99 18.19 11.57
N HIS A 16 14.66 18.15 11.53
CA HIS A 16 13.98 17.30 10.58
C HIS A 16 14.41 17.81 9.21
N ILE A 17 15.34 17.11 8.55
CA ILE A 17 15.79 17.44 7.20
C ILE A 17 14.56 17.40 6.31
N LYS A 18 13.95 18.57 6.13
CA LYS A 18 12.87 18.82 5.20
C LYS A 18 13.53 18.83 3.82
N LEU A 19 13.90 17.64 3.34
CA LEU A 19 14.34 17.46 1.95
C LEU A 19 13.24 18.05 1.08
N HIS A 20 13.56 19.15 0.41
CA HIS A 20 12.61 19.84 -0.44
C HIS A 20 12.21 18.89 -1.57
N ASN A 21 10.98 18.42 -1.48
CA ASN A 21 10.46 17.29 -2.25
C ASN A 21 10.19 17.63 -3.72
N SER A 22 10.62 18.80 -4.19
CA SER A 22 10.31 19.34 -5.52
C SER A 22 11.15 18.75 -6.65
N ASN A 23 12.09 17.83 -6.36
CA ASN A 23 13.02 17.27 -7.35
C ASN A 23 12.74 15.82 -7.79
N ILE A 24 11.68 15.18 -7.28
CA ILE A 24 11.32 13.82 -7.70
C ILE A 24 10.45 13.92 -8.95
N SER A 25 11.07 13.80 -10.12
CA SER A 25 10.36 13.76 -11.40
C SER A 25 9.69 12.41 -11.67
N SER A 26 10.19 11.33 -11.06
CA SER A 26 9.68 9.97 -11.22
C SER A 26 10.02 9.11 -10.00
N ILE A 27 9.04 8.34 -9.50
CA ILE A 27 9.23 7.39 -8.40
C ILE A 27 10.21 6.28 -8.79
N LYS A 28 10.14 5.79 -10.03
CA LYS A 28 11.07 4.78 -10.53
C LYS A 28 12.50 5.28 -10.49
N ALA A 29 12.75 6.47 -11.06
CA ALA A 29 14.09 7.05 -11.10
C ALA A 29 14.62 7.30 -9.68
N TYR A 30 13.76 7.78 -8.77
CA TYR A 30 14.10 7.95 -7.37
C TYR A 30 14.49 6.63 -6.69
N ALA A 31 13.70 5.56 -6.86
CA ALA A 31 13.99 4.26 -6.27
C ALA A 31 15.33 3.69 -6.78
N GLU A 32 15.63 3.87 -8.07
CA GLU A 32 16.88 3.42 -8.69
C GLU A 32 18.10 4.26 -8.25
N SER A 33 17.95 5.58 -8.08
CA SER A 33 19.06 6.47 -7.70
C SER A 33 19.33 6.57 -6.20
N ASN A 34 18.31 6.32 -5.37
CA ASN A 34 18.32 6.60 -3.94
C ASN A 34 18.06 5.34 -3.09
N GLY A 35 18.50 4.17 -3.54
CA GLY A 35 18.17 2.86 -2.93
C GLY A 35 18.46 2.65 -1.43
N ALA A 36 19.19 3.56 -0.77
CA ALA A 36 19.41 3.56 0.69
C ALA A 36 18.93 4.85 1.40
N SER A 37 18.33 5.79 0.67
CA SER A 37 17.76 7.01 1.25
C SER A 37 16.38 6.74 1.83
N THR A 38 16.00 7.51 2.85
CA THR A 38 14.65 7.44 3.41
C THR A 38 13.60 7.85 2.38
N ILE A 39 12.42 7.24 2.46
CA ILE A 39 11.28 7.65 1.62
C ILE A 39 10.86 9.07 2.05
N PRO A 40 10.59 9.99 1.11
CA PRO A 40 10.16 11.33 1.46
C PRO A 40 8.77 11.33 2.12
N SER A 41 8.61 12.17 3.14
CA SER A 41 7.43 12.18 4.01
C SER A 41 6.07 12.39 3.33
N ASN A 42 6.02 12.97 2.13
CA ASN A 42 4.78 13.13 1.36
C ASN A 42 4.28 11.82 0.71
N TYR A 43 5.12 10.78 0.68
CA TYR A 43 4.74 9.44 0.23
C TYR A 43 4.43 8.52 1.41
N HIS A 44 4.56 9.00 2.65
CA HIS A 44 4.12 8.24 3.81
C HIS A 44 2.59 8.22 3.84
N SER A 45 2.03 7.02 4.06
CA SER A 45 0.59 6.87 4.25
C SER A 45 0.15 7.63 5.50
N LEU A 46 -0.98 8.33 5.41
CA LEU A 46 -1.58 9.06 6.53
C LEU A 46 -2.29 8.13 7.53
N LYS A 47 -2.50 6.86 7.17
CA LYS A 47 -3.16 5.88 8.04
C LYS A 47 -2.11 5.25 8.96
N GLU A 48 -2.37 5.35 10.26
CA GLU A 48 -1.57 4.69 11.30
C GLU A 48 -1.36 3.22 10.97
N GLN A 49 -0.17 2.77 11.33
CA GLN A 49 0.39 1.43 11.23
C GLN A 49 -0.68 0.35 11.46
N HIS A 50 -1.26 -0.13 10.37
CA HIS A 50 -2.12 -1.31 10.42
C HIS A 50 -1.18 -2.49 10.70
N ASP A 51 -1.47 -3.23 11.77
CA ASP A 51 -0.81 -4.49 12.11
C ASP A 51 -1.24 -5.56 11.08
N ASP A 52 -0.75 -5.42 9.84
CA ASP A 52 -1.26 -6.10 8.64
C ASP A 52 -0.36 -7.24 8.16
N THR A 53 0.50 -7.78 9.02
CA THR A 53 1.58 -8.68 8.53
C THR A 53 1.12 -10.13 8.27
N ASN A 54 -0.17 -10.49 8.42
CA ASN A 54 -0.60 -11.88 8.19
C ASN A 54 -1.99 -12.08 7.56
N HIS A 55 -2.73 -11.02 7.23
CA HIS A 55 -4.10 -11.14 6.71
C HIS A 55 -4.21 -10.90 5.20
N ASP A 56 -3.17 -10.34 4.57
CA ASP A 56 -3.16 -10.02 3.15
C ASP A 56 -3.16 -11.28 2.26
N ASP A 57 -2.35 -12.28 2.60
CA ASP A 57 -2.26 -13.54 1.85
C ASP A 57 -3.56 -14.36 1.90
N GLU A 58 -4.25 -14.37 3.04
CA GLU A 58 -5.55 -15.06 3.20
C GLU A 58 -6.66 -14.38 2.39
N LEU A 59 -6.67 -13.04 2.39
CA LEU A 59 -7.60 -12.25 1.59
C LEU A 59 -7.33 -12.43 0.09
N ALA A 60 -6.06 -12.48 -0.32
CA ALA A 60 -5.69 -12.71 -1.71
C ALA A 60 -6.11 -14.10 -2.20
N ALA A 61 -5.94 -15.13 -1.37
CA ALA A 61 -6.39 -16.49 -1.68
C ALA A 61 -7.93 -16.63 -1.81
N SER A 62 -8.68 -15.63 -1.34
CA SER A 62 -10.14 -15.62 -1.36
C SER A 62 -10.74 -14.91 -2.58
N ILE A 63 -9.92 -14.24 -3.40
CA ILE A 63 -10.40 -13.54 -4.60
C ILE A 63 -10.98 -14.57 -5.58
N PRO A 64 -12.23 -14.37 -6.07
CA PRO A 64 -12.83 -15.30 -7.01
C PRO A 64 -12.05 -15.38 -8.33
N ILE A 65 -11.90 -16.60 -8.86
CA ILE A 65 -11.35 -16.86 -10.19
C ILE A 65 -12.47 -17.44 -11.05
N ILE A 66 -12.74 -16.83 -12.20
CA ILE A 66 -13.85 -17.21 -13.08
C ILE A 66 -13.29 -17.68 -14.44
N ASP A 67 -13.50 -18.95 -14.78
CA ASP A 67 -13.13 -19.46 -16.10
C ASP A 67 -14.15 -19.01 -17.17
N PHE A 68 -13.77 -17.99 -17.94
CA PHE A 68 -14.62 -17.41 -18.98
C PHE A 68 -14.87 -18.34 -20.16
N SER A 69 -14.04 -19.36 -20.39
CA SER A 69 -14.27 -20.31 -21.48
C SER A 69 -15.59 -21.08 -21.29
N LEU A 70 -16.04 -21.22 -20.04
CA LEU A 70 -17.26 -21.93 -19.67
C LEU A 70 -18.53 -21.09 -19.90
N LEU A 71 -18.40 -19.77 -20.10
CA LEU A 71 -19.51 -18.89 -20.47
C LEU A 71 -20.06 -19.19 -21.86
N THR A 72 -19.31 -19.91 -22.69
CA THR A 72 -19.76 -20.36 -24.01
C THR A 72 -19.97 -21.88 -24.06
N SER A 73 -20.10 -22.54 -22.91
CA SER A 73 -20.36 -23.98 -22.85
C SER A 73 -21.73 -24.32 -23.44
N ASP A 74 -21.79 -25.36 -24.27
CA ASP A 74 -23.05 -25.91 -24.77
C ASP A 74 -23.85 -26.64 -23.67
N ASP A 75 -23.24 -26.95 -22.53
CA ASP A 75 -23.94 -27.52 -21.37
C ASP A 75 -24.64 -26.39 -20.58
N PRO A 76 -25.99 -26.37 -20.53
CA PRO A 76 -26.73 -25.32 -19.84
C PRO A 76 -26.45 -25.25 -18.33
N GLN A 77 -26.09 -26.37 -17.69
CA GLN A 77 -25.79 -26.39 -16.26
C GLN A 77 -24.44 -25.75 -15.98
N ILE A 78 -23.44 -26.03 -16.81
CA ILE A 78 -22.11 -25.40 -16.71
C ILE A 78 -22.23 -23.90 -16.96
N HIS A 79 -22.88 -23.52 -18.07
CA HIS A 79 -23.10 -22.12 -18.41
C HIS A 79 -23.83 -21.36 -17.28
N SER A 80 -24.96 -21.88 -16.80
CA SER A 80 -25.73 -21.27 -15.71
C SER A 80 -24.92 -21.12 -14.43
N LYS A 81 -24.10 -22.12 -14.09
CA LYS A 81 -23.26 -22.07 -12.89
C LYS A 81 -22.24 -20.95 -12.96
N VAL A 82 -21.54 -20.82 -14.09
CA VAL A 82 -20.47 -19.82 -14.23
C VAL A 82 -21.04 -18.41 -14.33
N VAL A 83 -22.19 -18.23 -14.98
CA VAL A 83 -22.92 -16.95 -14.96
C VAL A 83 -23.32 -16.56 -13.54
N HIS A 84 -23.77 -17.52 -12.71
CA HIS A 84 -24.09 -17.25 -11.31
C HIS A 84 -22.85 -16.85 -10.49
N GLN A 85 -21.74 -17.59 -10.65
CA GLN A 85 -20.47 -17.26 -9.98
C GLN A 85 -19.96 -15.87 -10.38
N LEU A 86 -20.08 -15.51 -11.66
CA LEU A 86 -19.73 -14.18 -12.15
C LEU A 86 -20.60 -13.10 -11.49
N ALA A 87 -21.91 -13.31 -11.40
CA ALA A 87 -22.82 -12.37 -10.76
C ALA A 87 -22.52 -12.21 -9.26
N GLU A 88 -22.21 -13.31 -8.58
CA GLU A 88 -21.83 -13.30 -7.16
C GLU A 88 -20.52 -12.54 -6.94
N ALA A 89 -19.49 -12.81 -7.75
CA ALA A 89 -18.22 -12.09 -7.69
C ALA A 89 -18.42 -10.58 -7.92
N CYS A 90 -19.25 -10.19 -8.89
CA CYS A 90 -19.61 -8.78 -9.11
C CYS A 90 -20.29 -8.16 -7.88
N ALA A 91 -21.19 -8.88 -7.22
CA ALA A 91 -21.99 -8.35 -6.12
C ALA A 91 -21.24 -8.30 -4.78
N GLN A 92 -20.45 -9.32 -4.48
CA GLN A 92 -19.76 -9.46 -3.19
C GLN A 92 -18.38 -8.82 -3.20
N TRP A 93 -17.63 -8.97 -4.29
CA TRP A 93 -16.25 -8.52 -4.37
C TRP A 93 -16.12 -7.25 -5.21
N GLY A 94 -16.87 -7.16 -6.32
CA GLY A 94 -16.70 -6.08 -7.30
C GLY A 94 -15.43 -6.22 -8.16
N PHE A 95 -14.62 -7.26 -7.91
CA PHE A 95 -13.48 -7.66 -8.73
C PHE A 95 -13.26 -9.17 -8.62
N PHE A 96 -12.59 -9.74 -9.62
CA PHE A 96 -12.26 -11.17 -9.73
C PHE A 96 -11.14 -11.34 -10.77
N MET A 97 -10.60 -12.56 -10.89
CA MET A 97 -9.59 -12.94 -11.88
C MET A 97 -10.16 -13.78 -13.01
#